data_AF-A0A847E4Q3-F1
#
_entry.id   AF-A0A847E4Q3-F1
#
_cell.length_a   1.000
_cell.length_b   1.000
_cell.length_c   1.000
_cell.angle_alpha   90.00
_cell.angle_beta   90.00
_cell.angle_gamma   90.00
#
_symmetry.space_group_name_H-M   'P 1'
#
loop_
_entity.id
_entity.type
_entity.pdbx_description
1 polymer ?
#
loop_
_entity_poly.entity_id
_entity_poly.type
_entity_poly.pdbx_seq_one_letter_code
_entity_poly.pdbx_strand_id
1 'polypeptide(L)'
;MTDIDHLIWSNYHLDYEDWKEDLEAEYPDLSEEDRYLKMLEINNDYLDDERVNLNIQLSQPILIIADLGLWDGRHSGYKEIKSGNIKDCLFSNYDYATWYVDKSGDLRCDVIHHDGTNHLLYRVFKDDATEDQRYRLEKRIFMGTATRADITRVTHRLGDEIGKVYGWDFPQRTAQKTYER
;
A
#
# COMPACT_ATOMS: atom_id res chain seq x y z
N MET A 1 -8.37 -5.55 6.50
CA MET A 1 -7.37 -6.64 6.49
C MET A 1 -8.06 -7.97 6.80
N THR A 2 -7.73 -9.01 6.05
CA THR A 2 -8.18 -10.39 6.27
C THR A 2 -7.01 -11.25 6.76
N ASP A 3 -7.26 -12.43 7.34
CA ASP A 3 -6.21 -13.34 7.86
C ASP A 3 -5.15 -13.79 6.84
N ILE A 4 -5.33 -13.43 5.57
CA ILE A 4 -4.46 -13.80 4.44
C ILE A 4 -3.77 -12.59 3.79
N ASP A 5 -3.95 -11.40 4.36
CA ASP A 5 -3.23 -10.21 3.94
C ASP A 5 -1.88 -10.14 4.67
N HIS A 6 -0.85 -9.69 3.96
CA HIS A 6 0.50 -9.57 4.50
C HIS A 6 0.76 -8.12 4.93
N LEU A 7 0.80 -7.89 6.24
CA LEU A 7 1.08 -6.56 6.80
C LEU A 7 2.52 -6.12 6.48
N ILE A 8 2.68 -4.89 6.00
CA ILE A 8 3.99 -4.23 5.89
C ILE A 8 4.17 -3.33 7.10
N TRP A 9 3.23 -2.43 7.35
CA TRP A 9 3.31 -1.49 8.46
C TRP A 9 1.93 -0.90 8.80
N SER A 10 1.69 -0.61 10.08
CA SER A 10 0.50 0.11 10.54
C SER A 10 0.81 0.98 11.75
N ASN A 11 0.15 2.12 11.86
CA ASN A 11 0.01 2.86 13.12
C ASN A 11 -1.43 2.89 13.66
N TYR A 12 -2.37 2.19 13.01
CA TYR A 12 -3.79 2.22 13.40
C TYR A 12 -4.12 1.25 14.54
N HIS A 13 -3.42 0.12 14.60
CA HIS A 13 -3.65 -0.95 15.57
C HIS A 13 -2.48 -1.12 16.55
N LEU A 14 -1.83 -0.01 16.94
CA LEU A 14 -0.79 -0.05 17.96
C LEU A 14 -1.42 -0.25 19.34
N ASP A 15 -1.18 -1.40 19.94
CA ASP A 15 -1.55 -1.70 21.32
C ASP A 15 -0.33 -1.54 22.22
N TYR A 16 -0.40 -0.62 23.18
CA TYR A 16 0.68 -0.39 24.12
C TYR A 16 0.93 -1.58 25.04
N GLU A 17 -0.10 -2.36 25.36
CA GLU A 17 0.05 -3.50 26.26
C GLU A 17 0.93 -4.60 25.64
N ASP A 18 0.95 -4.73 24.31
CA ASP A 18 1.84 -5.66 23.59
C ASP A 18 3.32 -5.26 23.69
N TRP A 19 3.62 -3.99 23.96
CA TRP A 19 4.98 -3.43 24.00
C TRP A 19 5.48 -3.14 25.41
N LYS A 20 4.56 -3.16 26.38
CA LYS A 20 4.78 -2.64 27.73
C LYS A 20 5.93 -3.32 28.46
N GLU A 21 5.98 -4.66 28.41
CA GLU A 21 7.03 -5.43 29.09
C GLU A 21 8.44 -5.07 28.58
N ASP A 22 8.60 -5.03 27.26
CA ASP A 22 9.88 -4.69 26.62
C ASP A 22 10.27 -3.22 26.90
N LEU A 23 9.31 -2.29 26.82
CA LEU A 23 9.55 -0.87 27.08
C LEU A 23 9.86 -0.56 28.56
N GLU A 24 9.22 -1.27 29.49
CA GLU A 24 9.55 -1.17 30.92
C GLU A 24 10.97 -1.70 31.21
N ALA A 25 11.38 -2.76 30.52
CA ALA A 25 12.71 -3.33 30.66
C ALA A 25 13.82 -2.46 30.02
N GLU A 26 13.60 -1.95 28.81
CA GLU A 26 14.59 -1.15 28.07
C GLU A 26 14.65 0.32 28.53
N TYR A 27 13.51 0.88 28.96
CA TYR A 27 13.39 2.28 29.38
C TYR A 27 12.80 2.40 30.79
N PRO A 28 13.46 1.86 31.84
CA PRO A 28 12.92 1.77 33.20
C PRO A 28 12.70 3.15 33.86
N ASP A 29 13.42 4.17 33.41
CA ASP A 29 13.36 5.52 33.98
C ASP A 29 12.25 6.40 33.37
N LEU A 30 11.62 5.96 32.28
CA LEU A 30 10.52 6.70 31.63
C LEU A 30 9.20 6.50 32.37
N SER A 31 8.33 7.53 32.31
CA SER A 31 6.93 7.37 32.71
C SER A 31 6.16 6.49 31.73
N GLU A 32 4.98 6.01 32.11
CA GLU A 32 4.12 5.26 31.19
C GLU A 32 3.72 6.09 29.95
N GLU A 33 3.47 7.39 30.13
CA GLU A 33 3.18 8.30 29.02
C GLU A 33 4.39 8.46 28.09
N ASP A 34 5.60 8.62 28.65
CA ASP A 34 6.82 8.73 27.85
C ASP A 34 7.14 7.40 27.12
N ARG A 35 6.84 6.25 27.72
CA ARG A 35 6.95 4.94 27.05
C ARG A 35 5.93 4.78 25.94
N TYR A 36 4.71 5.27 26.12
CA TYR A 36 3.73 5.30 25.04
C TYR A 36 4.22 6.15 23.86
N LEU A 37 4.79 7.33 24.12
CA LEU A 37 5.41 8.14 23.06
C LEU A 37 6.62 7.42 22.43
N LYS A 38 7.43 6.72 23.22
CA LYS A 38 8.55 5.91 22.74
C LYS A 38 8.08 4.77 21.83
N MET A 39 6.96 4.10 22.14
CA MET A 39 6.35 3.11 21.26
C MET A 39 6.00 3.72 19.89
N LEU A 40 5.40 4.90 19.87
CA LEU A 40 5.06 5.60 18.62
C LEU A 40 6.32 5.98 17.83
N GLU A 41 7.38 6.42 18.51
CA GLU A 41 8.69 6.71 17.91
C GLU A 41 9.29 5.45 17.26
N ILE A 42 9.40 4.35 18.01
CA ILE A 42 9.95 3.09 17.51
C ILE A 42 9.12 2.55 16.33
N ASN A 43 7.79 2.61 16.41
CA ASN A 43 6.97 2.18 15.29
C ASN A 43 7.18 3.06 14.04
N ASN A 44 7.47 4.36 14.19
CA ASN A 44 7.87 5.20 13.05
C ASN A 44 9.24 4.80 12.49
N ASP A 45 10.19 4.42 13.34
CA ASP A 45 11.48 3.90 12.89
C ASP A 45 11.30 2.61 12.07
N TYR A 46 10.38 1.73 12.46
CA TYR A 46 10.02 0.56 11.65
C TYR A 46 9.49 0.93 10.25
N LEU A 47 8.76 2.05 10.11
CA LEU A 47 8.36 2.53 8.78
C LEU A 47 9.56 2.96 7.93
N ASP A 48 10.57 3.57 8.54
CA ASP A 48 11.80 3.94 7.87
C ASP A 48 12.61 2.72 7.43
N ASP A 49 12.66 1.67 8.25
CA ASP A 49 13.21 0.38 7.87
C ASP A 49 12.46 -0.22 6.67
N GLU A 50 11.12 -0.15 6.64
CA GLU A 50 10.37 -0.63 5.46
C GLU A 50 10.63 0.20 4.20
N ARG A 51 10.90 1.49 4.33
CA ARG A 51 11.34 2.33 3.19
C ARG A 51 12.72 1.94 2.69
N VAL A 52 13.61 1.49 3.57
CA VAL A 52 14.93 0.96 3.20
C VAL A 52 14.77 -0.39 2.51
N ASN A 53 14.01 -1.31 3.10
CA ASN A 53 13.73 -2.65 2.58
C ASN A 53 13.09 -2.58 1.18
N LEU A 54 12.12 -1.68 1.01
CA LEU A 54 11.37 -1.51 -0.24
C LEU A 54 11.92 -0.40 -1.13
N ASN A 55 13.19 -0.02 -0.99
CA ASN A 55 13.89 0.87 -1.91
C ASN A 55 14.19 0.19 -3.25
N ILE A 56 13.13 -0.23 -3.94
CA ILE A 56 13.14 -1.00 -5.18
C ILE A 56 12.70 -0.07 -6.31
N GLN A 57 13.60 0.14 -7.26
CA GLN A 57 13.36 0.96 -8.44
C GLN A 57 12.69 0.14 -9.55
N LEU A 58 11.52 0.58 -10.01
CA LEU A 58 10.83 0.01 -11.16
C LEU A 58 11.12 0.82 -12.44
N SER A 59 10.84 0.22 -13.60
CA SER A 59 11.04 0.85 -14.92
C SER A 59 9.98 1.89 -15.29
N GLN A 60 8.83 1.88 -14.61
CA GLN A 60 7.68 2.75 -14.91
C GLN A 60 7.17 3.44 -13.65
N PRO A 61 6.44 4.57 -13.80
CA PRO A 61 5.71 5.19 -12.70
C PRO A 61 4.72 4.23 -12.04
N ILE A 62 4.50 4.46 -10.74
CA ILE A 62 3.48 3.74 -9.96
C ILE A 62 2.20 4.56 -10.00
N LEU A 63 1.10 3.95 -10.46
CA LEU A 63 -0.25 4.45 -10.39
C LEU A 63 -0.88 4.09 -9.03
N ILE A 64 -1.30 5.12 -8.30
CA ILE A 64 -2.19 5.03 -7.15
C ILE A 64 -3.62 5.14 -7.69
N ILE A 65 -4.47 4.17 -7.35
CA ILE A 65 -5.91 4.20 -7.58
C ILE A 65 -6.57 4.35 -6.22
N ALA A 66 -7.28 5.45 -6.03
CA ALA A 66 -7.83 5.83 -4.74
C ALA A 66 -9.36 5.73 -4.76
N ASP A 67 -9.87 5.01 -3.77
CA ASP A 67 -11.26 5.01 -3.37
C ASP A 67 -11.37 5.87 -2.11
N LEU A 68 -11.87 7.09 -2.26
CA LEU A 68 -11.81 8.15 -1.27
C LEU A 68 -13.12 8.21 -0.48
N GLY A 69 -13.04 8.04 0.83
CA GLY A 69 -14.17 8.25 1.75
C GLY A 69 -14.13 9.67 2.29
N LEU A 70 -14.95 10.55 1.73
CA LEU A 70 -15.05 11.95 2.13
C LEU A 70 -16.41 12.24 2.80
N TRP A 71 -16.53 13.41 3.43
CA TRP A 71 -17.74 13.82 4.14
C TRP A 71 -19.00 13.87 3.24
N ASP A 72 -18.84 14.06 1.93
CA ASP A 72 -19.92 14.12 0.94
C ASP A 72 -20.13 12.80 0.17
N GLY A 73 -19.43 11.74 0.57
CA GLY A 73 -19.59 10.40 0.01
C GLY A 73 -18.29 9.81 -0.54
N ARG A 74 -18.45 8.80 -1.41
CA ARG A 74 -17.32 8.05 -1.98
C ARG A 74 -16.95 8.60 -3.35
N HIS A 75 -15.67 8.89 -3.54
CA HIS A 75 -15.12 9.42 -4.79
C HIS A 75 -13.99 8.51 -5.28
N SER A 76 -13.77 8.51 -6.59
CA SER A 76 -12.68 7.76 -7.21
C SER A 76 -11.63 8.74 -7.73
N GLY A 77 -10.35 8.42 -7.52
CA GLY A 77 -9.23 9.26 -7.93
C GLY A 77 -8.02 8.44 -8.33
N TYR A 78 -7.03 9.10 -8.94
CA TYR A 78 -5.73 8.50 -9.18
C TYR A 78 -4.62 9.53 -9.05
N LYS A 79 -3.40 9.03 -8.85
CA LYS A 79 -2.17 9.83 -8.83
C LYS A 79 -1.01 8.96 -9.30
N GLU A 80 -0.05 9.56 -9.98
CA GLU A 80 1.22 8.90 -10.30
C GLU A 80 2.31 9.27 -9.31
N ILE A 81 3.05 8.26 -8.86
CA ILE A 81 4.36 8.39 -8.22
C ILE A 81 5.40 8.26 -9.32
N LYS A 82 5.89 9.41 -9.79
CA LYS A 82 6.77 9.50 -10.97
C LYS A 82 8.14 8.85 -10.78
N SER A 83 8.60 8.73 -9.54
CA SER A 83 9.89 8.09 -9.24
C SER A 83 9.90 6.62 -9.63
N GLY A 84 8.74 5.94 -9.62
CA GLY A 84 8.67 4.49 -9.85
C GLY A 84 9.33 3.65 -8.75
N ASN A 85 9.65 4.23 -7.60
CA ASN A 85 10.27 3.51 -6.48
C ASN A 85 9.20 3.07 -5.47
N ILE A 86 9.22 1.81 -5.05
CA ILE A 86 8.18 1.24 -4.16
C ILE A 86 8.16 1.94 -2.79
N LYS A 87 9.31 2.36 -2.25
CA LYS A 87 9.36 3.07 -0.96
C LYS A 87 8.53 4.36 -0.96
N ASP A 88 8.37 4.98 -2.12
CA ASP A 88 7.64 6.24 -2.26
C ASP A 88 6.11 6.02 -2.16
N CYS A 89 5.65 4.76 -2.11
CA CYS A 89 4.28 4.41 -1.74
C CYS A 89 4.02 4.51 -0.22
N LEU A 90 5.07 4.40 0.61
CA LEU A 90 4.98 4.34 2.07
C LEU A 90 5.01 5.73 2.72
N PHE A 91 4.18 6.64 2.20
CA PHE A 91 4.04 8.00 2.72
C PHE A 91 2.55 8.35 2.88
N SER A 92 2.18 8.85 4.06
CA SER A 92 0.85 9.37 4.36
C SER A 92 0.99 10.71 5.09
N ASN A 93 0.11 11.65 4.75
CA ASN A 93 -0.03 12.92 5.46
C ASN A 93 -1.24 12.90 6.43
N TYR A 94 -1.82 11.72 6.66
CA TYR A 94 -3.02 11.53 7.47
C TYR A 94 -2.68 10.78 8.76
N ASP A 95 -3.60 10.89 9.74
CA ASP A 95 -3.42 10.42 11.11
C ASP A 95 -3.07 8.93 11.18
N TYR A 96 -3.73 8.10 10.38
CA TYR A 96 -3.47 6.66 10.36
C TYR A 96 -3.32 6.10 8.96
N ALA A 97 -2.37 5.19 8.80
CA ALA A 97 -2.13 4.43 7.59
C ALA A 97 -1.80 2.98 7.92
N THR A 98 -2.27 2.07 7.08
CA THR A 98 -1.92 0.65 7.12
C THR A 98 -1.55 0.21 5.72
N TRP A 99 -0.27 -0.10 5.48
CA TRP A 99 0.20 -0.70 4.23
C TRP A 99 0.29 -2.20 4.36
N TYR A 100 -0.20 -2.90 3.34
CA TYR A 100 -0.21 -4.35 3.29
C TYR A 100 -0.29 -4.85 1.85
N VAL A 101 0.12 -6.09 1.62
CA VAL A 101 -0.12 -6.77 0.35
C VAL A 101 -1.31 -7.71 0.52
N ASP A 102 -2.35 -7.49 -0.29
CA ASP A 102 -3.55 -8.32 -0.23
C ASP A 102 -3.29 -9.74 -0.79
N LYS A 103 -4.22 -10.66 -0.54
CA LYS A 103 -4.18 -12.04 -1.07
C LYS A 103 -3.96 -12.19 -2.58
N SER A 104 -4.23 -11.14 -3.36
CA SER A 104 -4.01 -11.12 -4.81
C SER A 104 -2.61 -10.63 -5.20
N GLY A 105 -1.76 -10.31 -4.22
CA GLY A 105 -0.46 -9.70 -4.38
C GLY A 105 -0.54 -8.21 -4.73
N ASP A 106 -1.65 -7.53 -4.52
CA ASP A 106 -1.74 -6.09 -4.76
C ASP A 106 -1.29 -5.32 -3.50
N LEU A 107 -0.39 -4.35 -3.66
CA LEU A 107 -0.05 -3.42 -2.57
C LEU A 107 -1.24 -2.49 -2.32
N ARG A 108 -1.67 -2.43 -1.06
CA ARG A 108 -2.79 -1.63 -0.57
C ARG A 108 -2.35 -0.67 0.51
N CYS A 109 -3.13 0.38 0.69
CA CYS A 109 -3.07 1.20 1.88
C CYS A 109 -4.47 1.62 2.30
N ASP A 110 -4.81 1.37 3.56
CA ASP A 110 -5.97 1.97 4.20
C ASP A 110 -5.51 3.21 4.96
N VAL A 111 -6.10 4.36 4.65
CA VAL A 111 -5.77 5.65 5.27
C VAL A 111 -7.00 6.20 5.96
N ILE A 112 -6.91 6.47 7.26
CA ILE A 112 -8.03 6.95 8.07
C ILE A 112 -7.79 8.39 8.47
N HIS A 113 -8.81 9.20 8.29
CA HIS A 113 -8.85 10.61 8.68
C HIS A 113 -10.24 10.98 9.19
N HIS A 114 -10.38 12.18 9.75
CA HIS A 114 -11.63 12.64 10.36
C HIS A 114 -12.87 12.54 9.45
N ASP A 115 -12.71 12.76 8.13
CA ASP A 115 -13.81 12.66 7.16
C ASP A 115 -14.16 11.23 6.69
N GLY A 116 -13.33 10.22 6.99
CA GLY A 116 -13.56 8.86 6.53
C GLY A 116 -12.30 8.02 6.32
N THR A 117 -12.44 7.00 5.49
CA THR A 117 -11.36 6.05 5.15
C THR A 117 -11.15 6.00 3.65
N ASN A 118 -9.90 6.17 3.23
CA ASN A 118 -9.48 5.98 1.85
C ASN A 118 -8.87 4.58 1.70
N HIS A 119 -9.21 3.91 0.61
CA HIS A 119 -8.62 2.63 0.23
C HIS A 119 -7.80 2.83 -1.05
N LEU A 120 -6.51 2.60 -0.94
CA LEU A 120 -5.55 2.84 -2.01
C LEU A 120 -5.08 1.51 -2.61
N LEU A 121 -4.93 1.50 -3.93
CA LEU A 121 -4.33 0.41 -4.70
C LEU A 121 -3.13 0.94 -5.46
N TYR A 122 -1.98 0.32 -5.28
CA TYR A 122 -0.74 0.68 -5.96
C TYR A 122 -0.42 -0.33 -7.06
N ARG A 123 -0.13 0.18 -8.26
CA ARG A 123 0.08 -0.60 -9.47
C ARG A 123 1.18 0.06 -10.30
N VAL A 124 2.11 -0.69 -10.86
CA VAL A 124 3.10 -0.13 -11.80
C VAL A 124 2.59 -0.26 -13.22
N PHE A 125 2.72 0.75 -14.06
CA PHE A 125 2.40 0.58 -15.49
C PHE A 125 3.28 -0.49 -16.13
N LYS A 126 2.75 -1.19 -17.12
CA LYS A 126 3.57 -2.09 -17.94
C LYS A 126 4.46 -1.27 -18.85
N ASP A 127 5.64 -1.83 -19.19
CA ASP A 127 6.56 -1.20 -20.13
C ASP A 127 5.94 -1.00 -21.52
N ASP A 128 5.03 -1.89 -21.92
CA ASP A 128 4.33 -1.86 -23.21
C ASP A 128 2.99 -1.07 -23.17
N ALA A 129 2.61 -0.50 -22.03
CA ALA A 129 1.38 0.27 -21.90
C ALA A 129 1.51 1.62 -22.62
N THR A 130 0.79 1.79 -23.73
CA THR A 130 0.81 3.03 -24.52
C THR A 130 0.15 4.19 -23.77
N GLU A 131 0.52 5.43 -24.11
CA GLU A 131 -0.10 6.63 -23.52
C GLU A 131 -1.63 6.63 -23.65
N ASP A 132 -2.15 6.24 -24.81
CA ASP A 132 -3.60 6.07 -25.03
C ASP A 132 -4.23 5.05 -24.09
N GLN A 133 -3.54 3.94 -23.80
CA GLN A 133 -4.02 2.92 -22.88
C GLN A 133 -4.02 3.42 -21.43
N ARG A 134 -2.97 4.15 -21.03
CA ARG A 134 -2.87 4.79 -19.71
C ARG A 134 -3.97 5.83 -19.52
N TYR A 135 -4.11 6.76 -20.47
CA TYR A 135 -5.15 7.78 -20.47
C TYR A 135 -6.57 7.19 -20.41
N ARG A 136 -6.84 6.11 -21.16
CA ARG A 136 -8.13 5.42 -21.08
C ARG A 136 -8.39 4.83 -19.70
N LEU A 137 -7.38 4.23 -19.06
CA LEU A 137 -7.52 3.72 -17.70
C LEU A 137 -7.79 4.87 -16.71
N GLU A 138 -6.97 5.92 -16.75
CA GLU A 138 -7.10 7.11 -15.91
C GLU A 138 -8.49 7.75 -16.01
N LYS A 139 -8.99 7.93 -17.25
CA LYS A 139 -10.34 8.43 -17.49
C LYS A 139 -11.39 7.53 -16.85
N ARG A 140 -11.26 6.20 -16.95
CA ARG A 140 -12.20 5.28 -16.32
C ARG A 140 -12.14 5.33 -14.80
N ILE A 141 -10.95 5.51 -14.21
CA ILE A 141 -10.79 5.70 -12.77
C ILE A 141 -11.48 6.99 -12.34
N PHE A 142 -11.21 8.10 -13.02
CA PHE A 142 -11.85 9.39 -12.75
C PHE A 142 -13.39 9.32 -12.83
N MET A 143 -13.92 8.57 -13.80
CA MET A 143 -15.37 8.36 -13.93
C MET A 143 -15.94 7.34 -12.94
N GLY A 144 -15.13 6.71 -12.09
CA GLY A 144 -15.57 5.67 -11.16
C GLY A 144 -16.04 4.36 -11.83
N THR A 145 -15.56 4.08 -13.05
CA THR A 145 -16.01 2.93 -13.87
C THR A 145 -14.90 1.93 -14.17
N ALA A 146 -13.68 2.12 -13.67
CA ALA A 146 -12.57 1.20 -13.90
C ALA A 146 -12.82 -0.17 -13.26
N THR A 147 -12.59 -1.24 -14.00
CA THR A 147 -12.68 -2.61 -13.47
C THR A 147 -11.28 -3.18 -13.20
N ARG A 148 -11.21 -4.28 -12.45
CA ARG A 148 -9.96 -5.03 -12.27
C ARG A 148 -9.34 -5.45 -13.61
N ALA A 149 -10.15 -5.84 -14.60
CA ALA A 149 -9.64 -6.21 -15.93
C ALA A 149 -8.98 -5.01 -16.64
N ASP A 150 -9.54 -3.80 -16.51
CA ASP A 150 -8.95 -2.60 -17.08
C ASP A 150 -7.61 -2.27 -16.46
N ILE A 151 -7.55 -2.30 -15.12
CA ILE A 151 -6.34 -2.01 -14.35
C ILE A 151 -5.25 -3.01 -14.74
N THR A 152 -5.56 -4.30 -14.64
CA THR A 152 -4.57 -5.37 -14.81
C THR A 152 -4.12 -5.59 -16.25
N ARG A 153 -4.89 -5.10 -17.23
CA ARG A 153 -4.49 -5.10 -18.64
C ARG A 153 -3.25 -4.22 -18.88
N VAL A 154 -3.12 -3.09 -18.20
CA VAL A 154 -2.09 -2.06 -18.47
C VAL A 154 -1.13 -1.85 -17.29
N THR A 155 -1.26 -2.62 -16.21
CA THR A 155 -0.37 -2.53 -15.05
C THR A 155 0.08 -3.91 -14.53
N HIS A 156 1.17 -3.95 -13.76
CA HIS A 156 1.59 -5.07 -12.91
C HIS A 156 1.30 -4.79 -11.42
N ARG A 157 1.19 -5.87 -10.62
CA ARG A 157 1.06 -5.76 -9.16
C ARG A 157 2.44 -5.54 -8.55
N LEU A 158 2.50 -4.86 -7.42
CA LEU A 158 3.77 -4.63 -6.71
C LEU A 158 4.15 -5.78 -5.78
N GLY A 159 3.19 -6.61 -5.36
CA GLY A 159 3.44 -7.73 -4.46
C GLY A 159 4.43 -8.75 -5.00
N ASP A 160 4.63 -8.85 -6.31
CA ASP A 160 5.66 -9.74 -6.88
C ASP A 160 7.08 -9.29 -6.54
N GLU A 161 7.34 -7.98 -6.43
CA GLU A 161 8.65 -7.45 -6.00
C GLU A 161 8.77 -7.40 -4.48
N ILE A 162 7.70 -6.99 -3.80
CA ILE A 162 7.64 -6.92 -2.34
C ILE A 162 7.79 -8.33 -1.72
N GLY A 163 7.12 -9.33 -2.29
CA GLY A 163 7.18 -10.71 -1.81
C GLY A 163 8.59 -11.31 -1.87
N LYS A 164 9.46 -10.86 -2.79
CA LYS A 164 10.86 -11.29 -2.83
C LYS A 164 11.66 -10.84 -1.61
N VAL A 165 11.28 -9.71 -1.01
CA VAL A 165 11.94 -9.17 0.20
C VAL A 165 11.51 -9.95 1.44
N TYR A 166 10.21 -10.20 1.59
CA TYR A 166 9.65 -10.80 2.81
C TYR A 166 9.36 -12.32 2.71
N GLY A 167 9.67 -12.95 1.57
CA GLY A 167 9.39 -14.37 1.33
C GLY A 167 7.90 -14.69 1.18
N TRP A 168 7.10 -13.77 0.63
CA TRP A 168 5.68 -13.99 0.38
C TRP A 168 5.43 -14.49 -1.04
N ASP A 169 4.59 -15.51 -1.17
CA ASP A 169 4.19 -16.08 -2.44
C ASP A 169 2.72 -15.78 -2.73
N PHE A 170 2.45 -15.39 -3.97
CA PHE A 170 1.10 -15.04 -4.42
C PHE A 170 0.65 -15.95 -5.56
N PRO A 171 -0.66 -16.24 -5.69
CA PRO A 171 -1.19 -17.02 -6.80
C PRO A 171 -0.69 -16.47 -8.14
N GLN A 172 -0.04 -17.33 -8.90
CA GLN A 172 0.36 -17.05 -10.27
C GLN A 172 -0.89 -16.85 -11.13
N ARG A 173 -0.92 -15.80 -11.94
CA ARG A 173 -1.99 -15.65 -12.93
C ARG A 173 -1.83 -16.77 -13.94
N THR A 174 -2.73 -17.74 -13.95
CA THR A 174 -2.84 -18.69 -15.05
C THR A 174 -3.04 -17.88 -16.32
N ALA A 175 -2.04 -17.83 -17.18
CA ALA A 175 -2.21 -17.27 -18.51
C ALA A 175 -3.43 -17.98 -19.12
N GLN A 176 -4.46 -17.21 -19.52
CA GLN A 176 -5.53 -17.76 -20.33
C GLN A 176 -4.84 -18.41 -21.54
N LYS A 177 -4.91 -19.74 -21.63
CA LYS A 177 -4.50 -20.46 -22.82
C LYS A 177 -5.28 -19.85 -23.97
N THR A 178 -4.59 -19.10 -24.82
CA THR A 178 -5.11 -18.68 -26.11
C THR A 178 -5.37 -19.96 -26.88
N TYR A 179 -6.62 -20.41 -26.91
CA TYR A 179 -7.03 -21.41 -27.87
C TYR A 179 -7.03 -20.70 -29.22
N GLU A 180 -5.96 -20.90 -30.00
CA GLU A 180 -5.96 -20.59 -31.42
C GLU A 180 -7.16 -21.29 -32.06
N ARG A 181 -7.99 -20.52 -32.76
CA ARG A 181 -9.00 -21.00 -33.70
C ARG A 181 -8.69 -20.42 -35.06
#